data_AF-A0A1V2QBX7-F1
#
_entry.id   AF-A0A1V2QBX7-F1
#
_cell.length_a   1.000
_cell.length_b   1.000
_cell.length_c   1.000
_cell.angle_alpha   90.00
_cell.angle_beta   90.00
_cell.angle_gamma   90.00
#
_symmetry.space_group_name_H-M   'P 1'
#
loop_
_entity.id
_entity.type
_entity.pdbx_description
1 polymer ?
#
loop_
_entity_poly.entity_id
_entity_poly.type
_entity_poly.pdbx_seq_one_letter_code
_entity_poly.pdbx_strand_id
1 'polypeptide(L)'
;MVTKLWARAREVIVLAPKRTLIVVAVLVGVVILYVLGSDKQRQGGTNNANAPAASSSACRVAVTADILNVRQAPDAKAQIVGKFQRNAEADAEKLVQNGFRKLSENRWVSNDYIKPLQGRDC
;
A
#
# COMPACT_ATOMS: atom_id res chain seq x y z
N MET A 1 -68.29 -3.56 14.29
CA MET A 1 -67.93 -3.06 15.64
C MET A 1 -67.51 -4.25 16.48
N VAL A 2 -66.35 -4.40 17.14
CA VAL A 2 -65.14 -3.59 17.38
C VAL A 2 -64.03 -4.58 17.81
N THR A 3 -62.82 -4.31 17.33
CA THR A 3 -61.45 -4.72 17.73
C THR A 3 -61.18 -5.71 18.88
N LYS A 4 -60.21 -6.62 18.66
CA LYS A 4 -58.94 -6.65 19.42
C LYS A 4 -57.95 -7.66 18.84
N LEU A 5 -57.03 -7.15 18.03
CA LEU A 5 -55.83 -7.82 17.55
C LEU A 5 -54.78 -7.75 18.67
N TRP A 6 -54.37 -8.89 19.24
CA TRP A 6 -53.25 -8.97 20.18
C TRP A 6 -52.16 -9.81 19.52
N ALA A 7 -51.22 -9.13 18.86
CA ALA A 7 -50.00 -9.75 18.35
C ALA A 7 -49.11 -10.13 19.54
N ARG A 8 -48.92 -11.44 19.74
CA ARG A 8 -47.86 -11.97 20.61
C ARG A 8 -46.55 -11.86 19.84
N ALA A 9 -45.72 -10.90 20.22
CA ALA A 9 -44.32 -10.83 19.80
C ALA A 9 -43.63 -12.14 20.21
N ARG A 10 -43.23 -12.95 19.21
CA ARG A 10 -42.26 -14.03 19.41
C ARG A 10 -40.88 -13.40 19.30
N GLU A 11 -40.19 -13.30 20.43
CA GLU A 11 -38.75 -13.07 20.47
C GLU A 11 -38.07 -14.19 19.67
N VAL A 12 -37.44 -13.83 18.55
CA VAL A 12 -36.54 -14.73 17.84
C VAL A 12 -35.14 -14.43 18.36
N ILE A 13 -34.74 -15.17 19.39
CA ILE A 13 -33.33 -15.25 19.80
C ILE A 13 -32.62 -16.02 18.68
N VAL A 14 -32.09 -15.28 17.68
CA VAL A 14 -31.25 -15.85 16.63
C VAL A 14 -29.91 -16.22 17.27
N LEU A 15 -29.82 -17.45 17.77
CA LEU A 15 -28.56 -18.05 18.19
C LEU A 15 -27.77 -18.42 16.93
N ALA A 16 -27.21 -17.41 16.27
CA ALA A 16 -26.38 -17.60 15.09
C ALA A 16 -25.12 -18.41 15.48
N PRO A 17 -24.72 -19.43 14.70
CA PRO A 17 -23.51 -20.20 14.98
C PRO A 17 -22.30 -19.26 15.05
N LYS A 18 -21.35 -19.54 15.94
CA LYS A 18 -20.19 -18.66 16.25
C LYS A 18 -19.42 -18.19 15.01
N ARG A 19 -19.47 -18.98 13.92
CA ARG A 19 -18.85 -18.66 12.62
C ARG A 19 -19.58 -17.54 11.87
N THR A 20 -20.91 -17.48 11.91
CA THR A 20 -21.68 -16.37 11.30
C THR A 20 -21.47 -15.05 12.03
N LEU A 21 -21.28 -15.06 13.35
CA LEU A 21 -20.93 -13.83 14.09
C LEU A 21 -19.55 -13.29 13.70
N ILE A 22 -18.57 -14.17 13.51
CA ILE A 22 -17.22 -13.77 13.07
C ILE A 22 -17.26 -13.19 11.65
N VAL A 23 -17.96 -13.84 10.71
CA VAL A 23 -18.04 -13.37 9.32
C VAL A 23 -18.73 -12.00 9.24
N VAL A 24 -19.82 -11.79 9.98
CA VAL A 24 -20.50 -10.48 10.02
C VAL A 24 -19.62 -9.41 10.67
N ALA A 25 -18.92 -9.72 11.76
CA ALA A 25 -18.01 -8.77 12.41
C ALA A 25 -16.83 -8.36 11.50
N VAL A 26 -16.25 -9.32 10.76
CA VAL A 26 -15.16 -9.03 9.81
C VAL A 26 -15.67 -8.19 8.64
N LEU A 27 -16.85 -8.49 8.09
CA LEU A 27 -17.42 -7.71 6.99
C LEU A 27 -17.77 -6.27 7.43
N VAL A 28 -18.33 -6.09 8.61
CA VAL A 28 -18.60 -4.77 9.19
C VAL A 28 -17.28 -4.03 9.44
N GLY A 29 -16.25 -4.69 9.96
CA GLY A 29 -14.92 -4.11 10.15
C GLY A 29 -14.27 -3.63 8.84
N VAL A 30 -14.36 -4.42 7.77
CA VAL A 30 -13.83 -4.07 6.44
C VAL A 30 -14.59 -2.89 5.83
N VAL A 31 -15.91 -2.84 5.98
CA VAL A 31 -16.73 -1.71 5.50
C VAL A 31 -16.43 -0.43 6.30
N ILE A 32 -16.27 -0.51 7.62
CA ILE A 32 -15.87 0.63 8.46
C ILE A 32 -14.49 1.15 8.06
N LEU A 33 -13.52 0.25 7.81
CA LEU A 33 -12.19 0.63 7.32
C LEU A 33 -12.23 1.30 5.94
N TYR A 34 -13.16 0.90 5.07
CA TYR A 34 -13.31 1.50 3.75
C TYR A 34 -13.96 2.90 3.81
N VAL A 35 -14.99 3.08 4.65
CA VAL A 35 -15.69 4.36 4.79
C VAL A 35 -14.85 5.38 5.57
N LEU A 36 -14.14 4.96 6.63
CA LEU A 36 -13.22 5.84 7.38
C LEU A 36 -11.86 6.03 6.71
N GLY A 37 -11.47 5.13 5.80
CA GLY A 37 -10.25 5.24 5.00
C GLY A 37 -10.35 6.24 3.84
N SER A 38 -11.55 6.77 3.57
CA SER A 38 -11.81 7.68 2.45
C SER A 38 -11.49 9.16 2.76
N ASP A 39 -11.14 9.51 4.01
CA ASP A 39 -10.83 10.89 4.44
C ASP A 39 -9.33 11.16 4.64
N LYS A 40 -8.49 10.77 3.67
CA LYS A 40 -7.06 11.12 3.68
C LYS A 40 -6.58 11.92 2.47
N GLN A 41 -7.34 12.93 2.04
CA GLN A 41 -6.79 14.00 1.19
C GLN A 41 -7.46 15.36 1.45
N ARG A 42 -7.28 15.94 2.64
CA ARG A 42 -7.41 17.40 2.85
C ARG A 42 -6.36 17.96 3.80
N GLN A 43 -5.20 18.21 3.21
CA GLN A 43 -4.20 19.22 3.59
C GLN A 43 -3.42 19.44 2.29
N GLY A 44 -3.31 20.62 1.68
CA GLY A 44 -3.68 21.99 2.00
C GLY A 44 -2.94 22.80 0.93
N GLY A 45 -3.60 23.72 0.24
CA GLY A 45 -2.97 24.47 -0.83
C GLY A 45 -1.85 25.37 -0.33
N THR A 46 -0.81 25.56 -1.14
CA THR A 46 -0.30 26.87 -1.61
C THR A 46 1.00 26.65 -2.38
N ASN A 47 1.11 27.32 -3.52
CA ASN A 47 2.35 27.46 -4.26
C ASN A 47 3.32 28.27 -3.40
N ASN A 48 4.41 27.65 -2.95
CA ASN A 48 5.71 28.31 -2.79
C ASN A 48 6.80 27.24 -2.58
N ALA A 49 7.82 27.32 -3.41
CA ALA A 49 9.03 26.53 -3.27
C ALA A 49 9.70 26.83 -1.92
N ASN A 50 10.37 25.81 -1.36
CA ASN A 50 11.08 25.80 -0.08
C ASN A 50 10.22 25.70 1.19
N ALA A 51 9.72 24.50 1.47
CA ALA A 51 9.55 24.02 2.85
C ALA A 51 9.96 22.54 2.89
N PRO A 52 10.87 22.12 3.81
CA PRO A 52 11.21 20.71 3.94
C PRO A 52 10.01 19.99 4.56
N ALA A 53 9.20 19.37 3.70
CA ALA A 53 8.16 18.45 4.12
C ALA A 53 8.82 17.38 5.00
N ALA A 54 8.29 17.15 6.20
CA ALA A 54 8.73 16.10 7.11
C ALA A 54 8.78 14.77 6.33
N SER A 55 9.99 14.42 5.91
CA SER A 55 10.23 13.36 4.95
C SER A 55 10.11 12.05 5.69
N SER A 56 9.30 11.13 5.17
CA SER A 56 9.67 9.73 5.32
C SER A 56 11.05 9.61 4.66
N SER A 57 12.10 9.62 5.49
CA SER A 57 13.49 9.55 5.06
C SER A 57 13.79 8.25 4.32
N ALA A 58 12.88 7.28 4.36
CA ALA A 58 12.95 6.03 3.61
C ALA A 58 13.44 6.26 2.17
N CYS A 59 14.45 5.47 1.79
CA CYS A 59 15.06 5.57 0.48
C CYS A 59 14.00 5.32 -0.60
N ARG A 60 13.93 6.23 -1.57
CA ARG A 60 13.05 6.14 -2.72
C ARG A 60 13.79 6.59 -3.96
N VAL A 61 13.62 5.85 -5.04
CA VAL A 61 14.38 6.03 -6.28
C VAL A 61 13.45 6.13 -7.49
N ALA A 62 13.86 6.89 -8.49
CA ALA A 62 13.20 7.01 -9.78
C ALA A 62 14.00 6.32 -10.89
N VAL A 63 13.30 5.62 -11.78
CA VAL A 63 13.90 4.89 -12.91
C VAL A 63 14.27 5.84 -14.05
N THR A 64 15.49 5.69 -14.58
CA THR A 64 16.04 6.54 -15.65
C THR A 64 16.12 5.85 -17.01
N ALA A 65 15.99 4.53 -17.07
CA ALA A 65 15.93 3.76 -18.30
C ALA A 65 14.48 3.65 -18.83
N ASP A 66 14.30 3.37 -20.13
CA ASP A 66 12.96 3.13 -20.71
C ASP A 66 12.27 1.92 -20.07
N ILE A 67 13.02 0.84 -19.91
CA ILE A 67 12.57 -0.38 -19.24
C ILE A 67 13.71 -0.89 -18.34
N LEU A 68 13.41 -1.04 -17.05
CA LEU A 68 14.33 -1.57 -16.05
C LEU A 68 13.81 -2.90 -15.50
N ASN A 69 14.62 -3.95 -15.59
CA ASN A 69 14.27 -5.26 -15.04
C ASN A 69 14.47 -5.28 -13.52
N VAL A 70 13.49 -5.83 -12.81
CA VAL A 70 13.60 -6.23 -11.41
C VAL A 70 14.02 -7.70 -11.38
N ARG A 71 15.09 -8.00 -10.67
CA ARG A 71 15.72 -9.32 -10.61
C ARG A 71 15.59 -9.93 -9.22
N GLN A 72 15.57 -11.26 -9.17
CA GLN A 72 15.43 -12.00 -7.92
C GLN A 72 16.65 -11.86 -7.00
N ALA A 73 17.83 -11.66 -7.58
CA ALA A 73 19.12 -11.54 -6.88
C ALA A 73 19.96 -10.41 -7.50
N PRO A 74 21.00 -9.89 -6.81
CA PRO A 74 21.89 -8.84 -7.32
C PRO A 74 22.87 -9.37 -8.39
N ASP A 75 22.33 -9.88 -9.49
CA ASP A 75 23.10 -10.45 -10.60
C ASP A 75 22.37 -10.18 -11.92
N ALA A 76 23.10 -9.76 -12.96
CA ALA A 76 22.57 -9.51 -14.30
C ALA A 76 21.99 -10.76 -15.00
N LYS A 77 22.33 -11.96 -14.54
CA LYS A 77 21.82 -13.25 -15.03
C LYS A 77 20.68 -13.80 -14.16
N ALA A 78 20.39 -13.20 -13.01
CA ALA A 78 19.29 -13.65 -12.16
C ALA A 78 17.94 -13.50 -12.84
N GLN A 79 16.98 -14.35 -12.45
CA GLN A 79 15.62 -14.35 -12.97
C GLN A 79 14.98 -12.97 -12.86
N ILE A 80 14.29 -12.55 -13.92
CA ILE A 80 13.51 -11.33 -13.94
C ILE A 80 12.16 -11.62 -13.27
N VAL A 81 11.86 -10.90 -12.20
CA VAL A 81 10.62 -11.03 -11.39
C VAL A 81 9.68 -9.85 -11.58
N GLY A 82 10.08 -8.85 -12.35
CA GLY A 82 9.26 -7.68 -12.67
C GLY A 82 9.97 -6.70 -13.58
N LYS A 83 9.28 -5.63 -13.94
CA LYS A 83 9.82 -4.54 -14.76
C LYS A 83 9.25 -3.21 -14.30
N PHE A 84 10.06 -2.16 -14.42
CA PHE A 84 9.64 -0.78 -14.30
C PHE A 84 9.81 -0.06 -15.63
N GLN A 85 8.97 0.95 -15.86
CA GLN A 85 9.14 1.88 -16.97
C GLN A 85 9.89 3.14 -16.50
N ARG A 86 10.36 3.95 -17.45
CA ARG A 86 10.95 5.27 -17.19
C ARG A 86 10.07 6.10 -16.25
N ASN A 87 10.71 6.83 -15.34
CA ASN A 87 10.09 7.69 -14.33
C ASN A 87 9.22 6.94 -13.29
N ALA A 88 9.13 5.61 -13.34
CA ALA A 88 8.53 4.87 -12.24
C ALA A 88 9.35 5.10 -10.96
N GLU A 89 8.65 5.25 -9.84
CA GLU A 89 9.26 5.38 -8.53
C GLU A 89 9.04 4.11 -7.72
N ALA A 90 10.04 3.74 -6.92
CA ALA A 90 9.95 2.62 -6.00
C ALA A 90 10.66 2.94 -4.69
N ASP A 91 10.10 2.43 -3.59
CA ASP A 91 10.83 2.35 -2.34
C ASP A 91 12.01 1.39 -2.49
N ALA A 92 13.10 1.72 -1.81
CA ALA A 92 14.33 0.97 -1.85
C ALA A 92 14.97 0.89 -0.47
N GLU A 93 15.91 -0.03 -0.34
CA GLU A 93 16.82 -0.09 0.80
C GLU A 93 18.12 0.67 0.47
N LYS A 94 18.91 0.98 1.50
CA LYS A 94 20.26 1.56 1.33
C LYS A 94 21.27 0.57 0.75
N LEU A 95 20.93 -0.72 0.78
CA LEU A 95 21.83 -1.78 0.36
C LEU A 95 22.05 -1.77 -1.15
N VAL A 96 23.33 -1.72 -1.53
CA VAL A 96 23.80 -1.98 -2.89
C VAL A 96 24.75 -3.15 -2.84
N GLN A 97 24.54 -4.14 -3.71
CA GLN A 97 25.38 -5.31 -3.84
C GLN A 97 25.59 -5.61 -5.31
N ASN A 98 26.85 -5.82 -5.72
CA ASN A 98 27.20 -6.17 -7.10
C ASN A 98 26.61 -5.22 -8.17
N GLY A 99 26.50 -3.93 -7.86
CA GLY A 99 25.90 -2.92 -8.76
C GLY A 99 24.37 -2.91 -8.79
N PHE A 100 23.70 -3.69 -7.94
CA PHE A 100 22.24 -3.69 -7.82
C PHE A 100 21.80 -3.10 -6.49
N ARG A 101 20.78 -2.23 -6.52
CA ARG A 101 20.09 -1.74 -5.33
C ARG A 101 18.96 -2.69 -4.95
N LYS A 102 18.87 -3.01 -3.65
CA LYS A 102 17.77 -3.79 -3.10
C LYS A 102 16.52 -2.92 -2.99
N LEU A 103 15.40 -3.43 -3.48
CA LEU A 103 14.09 -2.79 -3.33
C LEU A 103 13.31 -3.39 -2.17
N SER A 104 13.33 -4.72 -2.10
CA SER A 104 12.71 -5.52 -1.06
C SER A 104 13.30 -6.93 -1.13
N GLU A 105 12.77 -7.85 -0.34
CA GLU A 105 13.17 -9.25 -0.41
C GLU A 105 13.01 -9.81 -1.84
N ASN A 106 14.05 -10.49 -2.33
CA ASN A 106 14.15 -11.03 -3.69
C ASN A 106 13.82 -10.05 -4.83
N ARG A 107 14.04 -8.73 -4.62
CA ARG A 107 13.81 -7.72 -5.66
C ARG A 107 14.95 -6.73 -5.71
N TRP A 108 15.66 -6.75 -6.83
CA TRP A 108 16.87 -5.99 -7.08
C TRP A 108 16.80 -5.29 -8.44
N VAL A 109 17.34 -4.09 -8.54
CA VAL A 109 17.45 -3.34 -9.80
C VAL A 109 18.87 -2.82 -9.99
N SER A 110 19.33 -2.69 -11.23
CA SER A 110 20.65 -2.10 -11.48
C SER A 110 20.68 -0.66 -10.97
N ASN A 111 21.71 -0.35 -10.18
CA ASN A 111 21.89 0.94 -9.53
C ASN A 111 22.17 2.07 -10.55
N ASP A 112 22.71 1.72 -11.73
CA ASP A 112 23.04 2.68 -12.79
C ASP A 112 21.79 3.28 -13.47
N TYR A 113 20.65 2.61 -13.34
CA TYR A 113 19.39 2.99 -14.00
C TYR A 113 18.34 3.56 -13.05
N ILE A 114 18.78 3.99 -11.86
CA ILE A 114 17.94 4.64 -10.87
C ILE A 114 18.63 5.88 -10.30
N LYS A 115 17.83 6.82 -9.80
CA LYS A 115 18.30 8.03 -9.10
C LYS A 115 17.53 8.20 -7.81
N PRO A 116 18.18 8.45 -6.66
CA PRO A 116 17.49 8.85 -5.44
C PRO A 116 16.62 10.09 -5.68
N LEU A 117 15.41 10.10 -5.11
CA LEU A 117 14.59 11.29 -5.06
C LEU A 117 15.18 12.30 -4.06
N GLN A 118 14.93 13.58 -4.30
CA GLN A 118 15.46 14.66 -3.46
C GLN A 118 14.95 14.52 -2.01
N GLY A 119 15.84 14.73 -1.04
CA GLY A 119 15.52 14.66 0.39
C GLY A 119 15.25 13.25 0.93
N ARG A 120 15.63 12.18 0.19
CA ARG A 120 15.56 10.78 0.65
C ARG A 120 16.92 10.29 1.13
N ASP A 121 16.91 9.40 2.12
CA ASP A 121 18.10 8.80 2.71
C ASP A 121 18.42 7.47 2.02
N CYS A 122 19.13 7.56 0.89
CA CYS A 122 19.58 6.48 0.01
C CYS A 122 21.11 6.41 -0.06
#